data_AF-A0A7Y6ESD6-F1
#
_entry.id   AF-A0A7Y6ESD6-F1
#
_cell.length_a   1.000
_cell.length_b   1.000
_cell.length_c   1.000
_cell.angle_alpha   90.00
_cell.angle_beta   90.00
_cell.angle_gamma   90.00
#
_symmetry.space_group_name_H-M   'P 1'
#
loop_
_entity.id
_entity.type
_entity.pdbx_description
1 polymer ?
#
loop_
_entity_poly.entity_id
_entity_poly.type
_entity_poly.pdbx_seq_one_letter_code
_entity_poly.pdbx_strand_id
1 'polypeptide(L)'
;MNEQMIILVIKSKDMELKKRYGKFREYATLSVSREISFQERVDILESMGDCAEKVQQQIAALSEEGVSVERIEDSVINRLPAGEVRAKLSNGLFNKADLLDLLQHQRDQLPEEFTDLCCSLADQLGQDEYILFWNMGELEAHALLSH
;
A
#
# COMPACT_ATOMS: atom_id res chain seq x y z
N MET A 1 15.78 -11.73 -13.54
CA MET A 1 16.16 -10.83 -12.43
C MET A 1 15.01 -10.90 -11.44
N ASN A 2 15.25 -11.16 -10.16
CA ASN A 2 14.18 -11.02 -9.17
C ASN A 2 13.94 -9.52 -9.04
N GLU A 3 12.86 -9.01 -9.63
CA GLU A 3 12.34 -7.68 -9.37
C GLU A 3 11.97 -7.63 -7.90
N GLN A 4 12.91 -7.16 -7.08
CA GLN A 4 12.67 -6.93 -5.66
C GLN A 4 11.68 -5.79 -5.55
N MET A 5 10.43 -6.13 -5.24
CA MET A 5 9.40 -5.15 -4.94
C MET A 5 9.79 -4.37 -3.68
N ILE A 6 9.62 -3.05 -3.72
CA ILE A 6 9.88 -2.15 -2.61
C ILE A 6 8.55 -1.64 -2.11
N ILE A 7 8.31 -1.76 -0.79
CA ILE A 7 7.17 -1.13 -0.15
C ILE A 7 7.61 0.21 0.40
N LEU A 8 6.98 1.26 -0.10
CA LEU A 8 7.18 2.61 0.42
C LEU A 8 6.31 2.79 1.65
N VAL A 9 6.92 3.26 2.73
CA VAL A 9 6.24 3.66 3.97
C VAL A 9 6.28 5.18 4.03
N ILE A 10 5.10 5.79 3.92
CA ILE A 10 4.99 7.24 3.73
C ILE A 10 4.15 7.81 4.85
N LYS A 11 4.80 8.57 5.72
CA LYS A 11 4.14 9.32 6.78
C LYS A 11 3.63 10.65 6.22
N SER A 12 2.33 10.87 6.22
CA SER A 12 1.76 12.09 5.64
C SER A 12 0.48 12.55 6.34
N LYS A 13 0.16 13.83 6.15
CA LYS A 13 -1.14 14.46 6.45
C LYS A 13 -1.87 14.90 5.18
N ASP A 14 -1.33 14.55 4.01
CA ASP A 14 -1.84 14.94 2.71
C ASP A 14 -3.15 14.20 2.40
N MET A 15 -4.25 14.95 2.44
CA MET A 15 -5.58 14.41 2.19
C MET A 15 -5.81 14.03 0.74
N GLU A 16 -5.08 14.62 -0.20
CA GLU A 16 -5.20 14.31 -1.62
C GLU A 16 -4.52 12.97 -1.94
N LEU A 17 -3.33 12.71 -1.39
CA LEU A 17 -2.67 11.40 -1.46
C LEU A 17 -3.58 10.31 -0.87
N LYS A 18 -4.15 10.54 0.32
CA LYS A 18 -5.11 9.62 0.95
C LYS A 18 -6.32 9.34 0.05
N LYS A 19 -6.90 10.37 -0.56
CA LYS A 19 -8.05 10.27 -1.45
C LYS A 19 -7.73 9.50 -2.73
N ARG A 20 -6.58 9.78 -3.37
CA ARG A 20 -6.12 9.10 -4.58
C ARG A 20 -5.88 7.61 -4.32
N TYR A 21 -5.22 7.30 -3.21
CA TYR A 21 -5.01 5.93 -2.79
C TYR A 21 -6.31 5.18 -2.47
N GLY A 22 -7.27 5.85 -1.82
CA GLY A 22 -8.61 5.29 -1.58
C GLY A 22 -9.30 4.85 -2.88
N LYS A 23 -9.29 5.72 -3.91
CA LYS A 23 -9.84 5.39 -5.23
C LYS A 23 -9.11 4.22 -5.90
N PHE A 24 -7.78 4.18 -5.80
CA PHE A 24 -7.00 3.06 -6.31
C PHE A 24 -7.46 1.73 -5.68
N ARG A 25 -7.63 1.68 -4.35
CA ARG A 25 -8.11 0.48 -3.65
C ARG A 25 -9.53 0.06 -4.05
N GLU A 26 -10.41 1.02 -4.28
CA GLU A 26 -11.77 0.74 -4.78
C GLU A 26 -11.70 0.05 -6.14
N TYR A 27 -10.89 0.57 -7.08
CA TYR A 27 -10.71 -0.06 -8.40
C TYR A 27 -10.04 -1.43 -8.32
N ALA A 28 -9.02 -1.60 -7.47
CA ALA A 28 -8.38 -2.90 -7.26
C ALA A 28 -9.37 -3.96 -6.73
N THR A 29 -10.33 -3.54 -5.91
CA THR A 29 -11.39 -4.44 -5.41
C THR A 29 -12.41 -4.78 -6.50
N LEU A 30 -12.79 -3.79 -7.32
CA LEU A 30 -13.77 -3.98 -8.39
C LEU A 30 -13.20 -4.83 -9.54
N SER A 31 -11.92 -4.70 -9.88
CA SER A 31 -11.30 -5.40 -11.02
C SER A 31 -11.31 -6.92 -10.88
N VAL A 32 -11.31 -7.43 -9.65
CA VAL A 32 -11.37 -8.87 -9.32
C VAL A 32 -12.81 -9.40 -9.16
N SER A 33 -13.82 -8.52 -9.23
CA SER A 33 -15.23 -8.92 -9.11
C SER A 33 -15.66 -9.75 -10.32
N ARG A 34 -16.35 -10.87 -10.05
CA ARG A 34 -16.91 -11.73 -11.09
C ARG A 34 -18.25 -11.24 -11.65
N GLU A 35 -18.84 -10.21 -11.03
CA GLU A 35 -20.19 -9.73 -11.32
C GLU A 35 -20.24 -8.70 -12.45
N ILE A 36 -19.09 -8.15 -12.85
CA ILE A 36 -18.96 -7.17 -13.92
C ILE A 36 -18.47 -7.81 -15.23
N SER A 37 -18.87 -7.21 -16.35
CA SER A 37 -18.47 -7.68 -17.69
C SER A 37 -16.97 -7.53 -17.94
N PHE A 38 -16.45 -8.20 -18.96
CA PHE A 38 -15.04 -8.09 -19.33
C PHE A 38 -14.67 -6.65 -19.72
N GLN A 39 -15.51 -5.97 -20.50
CA GLN A 39 -15.26 -4.58 -20.90
C GLN A 39 -15.17 -3.65 -19.70
N GLU A 40 -16.11 -3.76 -18.75
CA GLU A 40 -16.07 -2.96 -17.52
C GLU A 40 -14.82 -3.23 -16.69
N ARG A 41 -14.31 -4.47 -16.67
CA ARG A 41 -13.02 -4.78 -16.00
C ARG A 41 -11.85 -4.08 -16.67
N VAL A 42 -11.82 -4.05 -18.01
CA VAL A 42 -10.77 -3.34 -18.76
C VAL A 42 -10.80 -1.85 -18.40
N ASP A 43 -11.97 -1.22 -18.44
CA ASP A 43 -12.13 0.21 -18.11
C ASP A 43 -11.71 0.52 -16.66
N ILE A 44 -12.00 -0.40 -15.72
CA ILE A 44 -11.55 -0.30 -14.31
C ILE A 44 -10.04 -0.43 -14.20
N LEU A 45 -9.41 -1.35 -14.94
CA LEU A 45 -7.95 -1.53 -14.93
C LEU A 45 -7.22 -0.31 -15.48
N GLU A 46 -7.72 0.30 -16.55
CA GLU A 46 -7.19 1.56 -17.07
C GLU A 46 -7.29 2.68 -16.02
N SER A 47 -8.47 2.83 -15.40
CA SER A 47 -8.70 3.80 -14.33
C SER A 47 -7.82 3.58 -13.10
N MET A 48 -7.51 2.31 -12.80
CA MET A 48 -6.61 1.92 -11.72
C MET A 48 -5.16 2.34 -12.02
N GLY A 49 -4.70 2.12 -13.26
CA GLY A 49 -3.39 2.57 -13.75
C GLY A 49 -3.21 4.08 -13.62
N ASP A 50 -4.18 4.85 -14.09
CA ASP A 50 -4.20 6.32 -13.95
C ASP A 50 -4.14 6.78 -12.50
N CYS A 51 -4.84 6.09 -11.59
CA CYS A 51 -4.82 6.42 -10.17
C CYS A 51 -3.47 6.12 -9.54
N ALA A 52 -2.87 4.97 -9.89
CA ALA A 52 -1.56 4.58 -9.40
C ALA A 52 -0.46 5.55 -9.86
N GLU A 53 -0.48 6.00 -11.11
CA GLU A 53 0.45 7.02 -11.60
C GLU A 53 0.33 8.31 -10.79
N LYS A 54 -0.91 8.77 -10.52
CA LYS A 54 -1.15 9.97 -9.73
C LYS A 54 -0.73 9.82 -8.27
N VAL A 55 -0.85 8.62 -7.69
CA VAL A 55 -0.29 8.31 -6.36
C VAL A 55 1.23 8.42 -6.41
N GLN A 56 1.90 7.80 -7.37
CA GLN A 56 3.35 7.85 -7.52
C GLN A 56 3.87 9.29 -7.71
N GLN A 57 3.20 10.09 -8.54
CA GLN A 57 3.54 11.50 -8.73
C GLN A 57 3.43 12.30 -7.43
N GLN A 58 2.37 12.07 -6.65
CA GLN A 58 2.20 12.75 -5.36
C GLN A 58 3.26 12.31 -4.34
N ILE A 59 3.63 11.03 -4.32
CA ILE A 59 4.71 10.50 -3.47
C ILE A 59 6.05 11.15 -3.84
N ALA A 60 6.35 11.27 -5.13
CA ALA A 60 7.57 11.92 -5.60
C ALA A 60 7.62 13.39 -5.17
N ALA A 61 6.53 14.13 -5.35
CA ALA A 61 6.42 15.52 -4.90
C ALA A 61 6.63 15.67 -3.39
N LEU A 62 5.98 14.82 -2.58
CA LEU A 62 6.16 14.84 -1.13
C LEU A 62 7.60 14.49 -0.71
N SER A 63 8.27 13.61 -1.45
CA SER A 63 9.68 13.28 -1.20
C SER A 63 10.58 14.49 -1.44
N GLU A 64 10.32 15.28 -2.48
CA GLU A 64 11.03 16.54 -2.76
C GLU A 64 10.77 17.61 -1.68
N GLU A 65 9.59 17.58 -1.06
CA GLU A 65 9.21 18.44 0.07
C GLU A 65 9.78 17.98 1.43
N GLY A 66 10.57 16.89 1.45
CA GLY A 66 11.24 16.38 2.64
C GLY A 66 10.38 15.46 3.52
N VAL A 67 9.26 14.95 2.99
CA VAL A 67 8.52 13.88 3.66
C VAL A 67 9.37 12.61 3.70
N SER A 68 9.48 12.00 4.89
CA SER A 68 10.22 10.75 5.05
C SER A 68 9.50 9.63 4.30
N VAL A 69 10.23 9.01 3.38
CA VAL A 69 9.81 7.80 2.66
C VAL A 69 10.81 6.69 3.02
N GLU A 70 10.35 5.74 3.83
CA GLU A 70 11.13 4.56 4.15
C GLU A 70 10.85 3.44 3.15
N ARG A 71 11.84 2.58 2.93
CA ARG A 71 11.77 1.47 1.98
C ARG A 71 11.93 0.16 2.73
N ILE A 72 10.93 -0.71 2.63
CA ILE A 72 11.00 -2.08 3.13
C ILE A 72 11.14 -3.01 1.94
N GLU A 73 12.02 -4.00 2.05
CA GLU A 73 12.08 -5.09 1.09
C GLU A 73 10.84 -5.98 1.18
N ASP A 74 10.21 -6.27 0.04
CA ASP A 74 9.07 -7.19 -0.04
C ASP A 74 9.42 -8.62 0.42
N SER A 75 10.71 -8.98 0.44
CA SER A 75 11.20 -10.24 1.01
C SER A 75 10.77 -10.43 2.47
N VAL A 76 10.59 -9.35 3.22
CA VAL A 76 10.13 -9.35 4.62
C VAL A 76 8.63 -9.65 4.70
N ILE A 77 7.84 -9.03 3.81
CA ILE A 77 6.39 -9.21 3.77
C ILE A 77 6.01 -10.57 3.19
N ASN A 78 6.79 -11.08 2.24
CA ASN A 78 6.57 -12.39 1.64
C ASN A 78 6.78 -13.56 2.61
N ARG A 79 7.41 -13.32 3.78
CA ARG A 79 7.47 -14.30 4.88
C ARG A 79 6.13 -14.47 5.58
N LEU A 80 5.21 -13.52 5.44
CA LEU A 80 3.87 -13.60 6.00
C LEU A 80 3.02 -14.61 5.20
N PRO A 81 2.16 -15.39 5.88
CA PRO A 81 1.18 -16.22 5.19
C PRO A 81 0.29 -15.35 4.31
N ALA A 82 -0.06 -15.88 3.13
CA ALA A 82 -1.01 -15.21 2.26
C ALA A 82 -2.35 -15.04 2.98
N GLY A 83 -2.89 -13.83 2.98
CA GLY A 83 -4.09 -13.48 3.73
C GLY A 83 -4.28 -11.98 3.85
N GLU A 84 -5.29 -11.59 4.60
CA GLU A 84 -5.69 -10.18 4.78
C GLU A 84 -4.55 -9.33 5.35
N VAL A 85 -3.78 -9.89 6.28
CA VAL A 85 -2.64 -9.22 6.93
C VAL A 85 -1.56 -8.87 5.91
N ARG A 86 -1.11 -9.85 5.12
CA ARG A 86 -0.12 -9.64 4.08
C ARG A 86 -0.61 -8.63 3.05
N ALA A 87 -1.87 -8.75 2.61
CA ALA A 87 -2.45 -7.80 1.65
C ALA A 87 -2.47 -6.37 2.18
N LYS A 88 -2.89 -6.17 3.45
CA LYS A 88 -2.87 -4.86 4.12
C LYS A 88 -1.46 -4.30 4.24
N LEU A 89 -0.47 -5.12 4.54
CA LEU A 89 0.91 -4.67 4.72
C LEU A 89 1.66 -4.47 3.39
N SER A 90 1.26 -5.17 2.32
CA SER A 90 1.76 -4.90 0.97
C SER A 90 1.19 -3.60 0.41
N ASN A 91 -0.12 -3.39 0.58
CA ASN A 91 -0.83 -2.23 0.06
C ASN A 91 -1.93 -1.82 1.05
N GLY A 92 -1.62 -0.90 1.96
CA GLY A 92 -2.57 -0.44 2.97
C GLY A 92 -2.31 0.96 3.50
N LEU A 93 -3.34 1.51 4.15
CA LEU A 93 -3.29 2.82 4.80
C LEU A 93 -3.62 2.65 6.28
N PHE A 94 -2.76 3.18 7.13
CA PHE A 94 -2.81 2.97 8.57
C PHE A 94 -2.71 4.29 9.31
N ASN A 95 -3.61 4.51 10.25
CA ASN A 95 -3.43 5.50 11.32
C ASN A 95 -2.76 4.84 12.54
N LYS A 96 -2.49 5.61 13.59
CA LYS A 96 -1.88 5.10 14.81
C LYS A 96 -2.69 3.98 15.47
N ALA A 97 -4.01 4.12 15.54
CA ALA A 97 -4.87 3.08 16.12
C ALA A 97 -4.84 1.80 15.29
N ASP A 98 -4.81 1.90 13.96
CA ASP A 98 -4.74 0.73 13.07
C ASP A 98 -3.43 -0.08 13.29
N LEU A 99 -2.30 0.61 13.49
CA LEU A 99 -1.02 -0.05 13.77
C LEU A 99 -1.00 -0.69 15.17
N LEU A 100 -1.56 -0.02 16.18
CA LEU A 100 -1.64 -0.57 17.53
C LEU A 100 -2.56 -1.80 17.57
N ASP A 101 -3.67 -1.77 16.83
CA ASP A 101 -4.59 -2.90 16.69
C ASP A 101 -3.90 -4.11 16.02
N LEU A 102 -3.17 -3.86 14.93
CA LEU A 102 -2.33 -4.87 14.26
C LEU A 102 -1.32 -5.49 15.24
N LEU A 103 -0.62 -4.66 16.01
CA LEU A 103 0.35 -5.10 17.02
C LEU A 103 -0.30 -5.80 18.22
N GLN A 104 -1.55 -5.51 18.54
CA GLN A 104 -2.24 -6.17 19.66
C GLN A 104 -2.75 -7.56 19.26
N HIS A 105 -3.25 -7.70 18.04
CA HIS A 105 -3.96 -8.91 17.61
C HIS A 105 -3.14 -9.85 16.73
N GLN A 106 -2.08 -9.36 16.09
CA GLN A 106 -1.36 -10.12 15.07
C GLN A 106 0.15 -10.17 15.27
N ARG A 107 0.68 -9.64 16.38
CA ARG A 107 2.11 -9.62 16.69
C ARG A 107 2.80 -10.97 16.53
N ASP A 108 2.20 -12.03 17.02
CA ASP A 108 2.78 -13.38 16.97
C ASP A 108 2.89 -13.93 15.53
N GLN A 109 2.22 -13.30 14.56
CA GLN A 109 2.25 -13.67 13.14
C GLN A 109 3.20 -12.76 12.33
N LEU A 110 3.70 -11.68 12.92
CA LEU A 110 4.60 -10.73 12.27
C LEU A 110 6.07 -11.08 12.55
N PRO A 111 6.96 -10.99 11.55
CA PRO A 111 8.40 -10.99 11.80
C PRO A 111 8.79 -9.92 12.81
N GLU A 112 9.82 -10.20 13.63
CA GLU A 112 10.32 -9.28 14.66
C GLU A 112 10.70 -7.92 14.07
N GLU A 113 11.46 -7.91 12.96
CA GLU A 113 11.83 -6.71 12.21
C GLU A 113 10.62 -5.84 11.82
N PHE A 114 9.50 -6.48 11.47
CA PHE A 114 8.29 -5.79 11.06
C PHE A 114 7.48 -5.28 12.26
N THR A 115 7.48 -6.05 13.34
CA THR A 115 6.90 -5.64 14.62
C THR A 115 7.60 -4.38 15.13
N ASP A 116 8.93 -4.36 15.11
CA ASP A 116 9.73 -3.20 15.53
C ASP A 116 9.48 -1.98 14.65
N LEU A 117 9.37 -2.18 13.35
CA LEU A 117 8.98 -1.12 12.42
C LEU A 117 7.59 -0.55 12.77
N CYS A 118 6.58 -1.40 12.91
CA CYS A 118 5.23 -0.97 13.27
C CYS A 118 5.20 -0.22 14.62
N CYS A 119 5.97 -0.66 15.62
CA CYS A 119 6.12 0.04 16.89
C CYS A 119 6.73 1.43 16.70
N SER A 120 7.86 1.52 16.00
CA SER A 120 8.54 2.79 15.71
C SER A 120 7.62 3.78 14.98
N LEU A 121 6.90 3.28 13.96
CA LEU A 121 5.96 4.05 13.17
C LEU A 121 4.77 4.57 14.01
N ALA A 122 4.19 3.72 14.86
CA ALA A 122 3.09 4.10 15.74
C ALA A 122 3.50 5.16 16.78
N ASP A 123 4.72 5.10 17.29
CA ASP A 123 5.26 6.07 18.24
C ASP A 123 5.51 7.43 17.58
N GLN A 124 5.94 7.44 16.33
CA GLN A 124 6.24 8.66 15.57
C GLN A 124 5.01 9.32 14.94
N LEU A 125 3.87 8.64 14.86
CA LEU A 125 2.62 9.15 14.27
C LEU A 125 1.89 10.15 15.19
N GLY A 126 1.66 11.36 14.66
CA GLY A 126 0.76 12.36 15.21
C GLY A 126 -0.72 12.05 14.93
N GLN A 127 -1.60 12.86 15.53
CA GLN A 127 -3.04 12.59 15.58
C GLN A 127 -3.75 12.57 14.20
N ASP A 128 -3.28 13.37 13.24
CA ASP A 128 -3.87 13.49 11.90
C ASP A 128 -2.99 12.87 10.80
N GLU A 129 -1.92 12.19 11.20
CA GLU A 129 -0.98 11.57 10.28
C GLU A 129 -1.39 10.13 9.98
N TYR A 130 -1.06 9.67 8.78
CA TYR A 130 -1.25 8.30 8.37
C TYR A 130 0.03 7.78 7.72
N ILE A 131 0.09 6.46 7.60
CA ILE A 131 1.12 5.73 6.90
C ILE A 131 0.50 5.03 5.72
N LEU A 132 1.06 5.26 4.56
CA LEU A 132 0.77 4.49 3.36
C LEU A 132 1.88 3.45 3.17
N PHE A 133 1.50 2.18 3.14
CA PHE A 133 2.29 1.09 2.60
C PHE A 133 1.92 0.94 1.13
N TRP A 134 2.89 1.12 0.25
CA TRP A 134 2.67 1.09 -1.20
C TRP A 134 3.67 0.13 -1.88
N ASN A 135 3.17 -1.03 -2.32
CA ASN A 135 3.91 -1.96 -3.17
C ASN A 135 3.74 -1.56 -4.64
N MET A 136 4.84 -1.12 -5.26
CA MET A 136 4.87 -0.69 -6.66
C MET A 136 4.78 -1.82 -7.68
N GLY A 137 5.03 -3.08 -7.29
CA GLY A 137 5.10 -4.22 -8.22
C GLY A 137 3.74 -4.78 -8.66
N GLU A 138 2.63 -4.46 -7.98
CA GLU A 138 1.29 -4.92 -8.41
C GLU A 138 0.84 -4.30 -9.75
N LEU A 139 1.41 -3.16 -10.15
CA LEU A 139 1.05 -2.51 -11.42
C LEU A 139 1.55 -3.28 -12.65
N GLU A 140 2.74 -3.88 -12.57
CA GLU A 140 3.36 -4.57 -13.70
C GLU A 140 2.67 -5.90 -14.02
N ALA A 141 2.18 -6.61 -12.98
CA ALA A 141 1.42 -7.85 -13.17
C ALA A 141 0.06 -7.62 -13.84
N HIS A 142 -0.58 -6.48 -13.58
CA HIS A 142 -1.88 -6.14 -14.18
C HIS A 142 -1.74 -5.56 -15.60
N ALA A 143 -0.67 -4.83 -15.91
CA ALA A 143 -0.37 -4.35 -17.27
C ALA A 143 -0.17 -5.51 -18.27
N LEU A 144 0.30 -6.67 -17.81
CA LEU A 144 0.47 -7.87 -18.64
C LEU A 144 -0.87 -8.53 -19.06
N LEU A 145 -1.98 -8.23 -18.38
CA LEU A 145 -3.31 -8.75 -18.73
C LEU A 145 -4.04 -7.90 -19.79
N SER A 146 -3.47 -6.75 -20.16
CA SER A 146 -3.94 -5.84 -21.21
C SER A 146 -3.29 -6.09 -22.58
N HIS A 147 -2.54 -7.18 -22.75
CA HIS A 147 -1.91 -7.58 -24.01
C HIS A 147 -2.35 -8.96 -24.50
#